data_AF-A0A942DTE6-F1
#
_entry.id   AF-A0A942DTE6-F1
#
_cell.length_a   1.000
_cell.length_b   1.000
_cell.length_c   1.000
_cell.angle_alpha   90.00
_cell.angle_beta   90.00
_cell.angle_gamma   90.00
#
_symmetry.space_group_name_H-M   'P 1'
#
loop_
_entity.id
_entity.type
_entity.pdbx_description
1 polymer ?
#
loop_
_entity_poly.entity_id
_entity_poly.type
_entity_poly.pdbx_seq_one_letter_code
_entity_poly.pdbx_strand_id
1 'polypeptide(L)'
;MSETQGVEIPKTMLILKSNVSSLAVVETFLRNRGWRLYSTANLKEALVQIVSNKPSYILISVDHPNKKVRALPKLLAQAFPVACIAFAENQNSTSFKMLNEAATEYRVYPPVTGPAIERCVNKYLKDQQTRATVQNANDKFQGQKDADGNDMISIKGGGNGNIEIKGGGEMGGDAGKLFAQLLGEEGSITTTATSNKVDNNNIVATAIDDDDVRPTESNFIPTMNSGNKNQENSLPPYLQGKGENSGGMQNGQNGFGQTYVQKGSSGPGGTYVPPAGGQGGFGNVQNPNGFGSNYINPQDGGNGQPRYPGQPGADGENGWSGGAPGAEGTGDNSSGKDSDGIPKEGLGSREYRRRQAASNWAPMQDDRAHVERIREKRARSDANQTLIARGTQKSLEESVMVRDGVVKEKAQDNTSAACIIVESERFSGYLVAVMGKNRKIDQVFIDSVKAKLFKFLKDNGEEVSDNDGMEIKIKQVDFEPWALEYAEFLRKSVHEGNEVAMAFFPRRPIKAILEDSHQKDMAKISLNELQGDRQVEFDLYVYLPNNNKYVLYTPKGGVFYNKQMDRLKKQGVTHMHVQKDAVAAISKYQAQNYLNDMIEDHEQKQEAAAQQAALAAKIRAA
;
A
#
# COMPACT_ATOMS: atom_id res chain seq x y z
N MET A 1 30.39 -7.41 16.35
CA MET A 1 29.35 -6.97 15.39
C MET A 1 29.58 -5.51 15.09
N SER A 2 30.21 -5.20 13.96
CA SER A 2 30.43 -3.81 13.53
C SER A 2 29.11 -3.22 13.05
N GLU A 3 28.59 -2.26 13.80
CA GLU A 3 27.44 -1.43 13.43
C GLU A 3 27.71 -0.81 12.05
N THR A 4 27.02 -1.28 11.01
CA THR A 4 26.99 -0.57 9.72
C THR A 4 26.22 0.72 9.93
N GLN A 5 26.91 1.78 10.33
CA GLN A 5 26.37 3.15 10.30
C GLN A 5 25.89 3.41 8.88
N GLY A 6 24.57 3.40 8.69
CA GLY A 6 23.98 3.71 7.38
C GLY A 6 24.44 5.10 6.97
N VAL A 7 25.24 5.18 5.91
CA VAL A 7 25.79 6.42 5.39
C VAL A 7 24.62 7.34 5.05
N GLU A 8 24.35 8.35 5.89
CA GLU A 8 23.34 9.37 5.59
C GLU A 8 23.82 10.19 4.39
N ILE A 9 23.18 9.99 3.24
CA ILE A 9 23.47 10.77 2.05
C ILE A 9 23.05 12.23 2.30
N PRO A 10 23.98 13.20 2.17
CA PRO A 10 23.67 14.58 2.48
C PRO A 10 22.58 15.11 1.54
N LYS A 11 21.59 15.84 2.11
CA LYS A 11 20.49 16.48 1.38
C LYS A 11 20.95 17.74 0.62
N THR A 12 21.91 17.58 -0.28
CA THR A 12 22.44 18.62 -1.17
C THR A 12 21.88 18.43 -2.58
N MET A 13 21.29 19.48 -3.15
CA MET A 13 20.64 19.39 -4.46
C MET A 13 20.94 20.63 -5.30
N LEU A 14 21.26 20.40 -6.57
CA LEU A 14 21.38 21.44 -7.58
C LEU A 14 20.18 21.39 -8.53
N ILE A 15 19.57 22.53 -8.83
CA ILE A 15 18.44 22.65 -9.75
C ILE A 15 18.86 23.52 -10.93
N LEU A 16 18.87 22.93 -12.13
CA LEU A 16 19.07 23.63 -13.39
C LEU A 16 17.71 23.82 -14.08
N LYS A 17 17.19 25.05 -14.01
CA LYS A 17 15.83 25.43 -14.42
C LYS A 17 15.85 26.36 -15.63
N SER A 18 14.73 26.45 -16.35
CA SER A 18 14.60 27.27 -17.56
C SER A 18 14.60 28.78 -17.26
N ASN A 19 14.08 29.16 -16.09
CA ASN A 19 13.96 30.55 -15.63
C ASN A 19 14.27 30.65 -14.13
N VAL A 20 14.88 31.76 -13.70
CA VAL A 20 15.23 32.05 -12.30
C VAL A 20 14.00 32.01 -11.37
N SER A 21 12.80 32.38 -11.84
CA SER A 21 11.61 32.48 -10.99
C SER A 21 10.68 31.25 -10.99
N SER A 22 10.85 30.30 -11.91
CA SER A 22 9.82 29.26 -12.15
C SER A 22 9.59 28.30 -11.00
N LEU A 23 10.57 28.13 -10.10
CA LEU A 23 10.54 27.16 -9.00
C LEU A 23 10.68 27.77 -7.60
N ALA A 24 10.43 29.07 -7.43
CA ALA A 24 10.63 29.75 -6.14
C ALA A 24 9.86 29.08 -4.97
N VAL A 25 8.61 28.67 -5.19
CA VAL A 25 7.79 27.98 -4.18
C VAL A 25 8.36 26.61 -3.80
N VAL A 26 8.87 25.89 -4.80
CA VAL A 26 9.48 24.57 -4.65
C VAL A 26 10.79 24.67 -3.86
N GLU A 27 11.60 25.68 -4.15
CA GLU A 27 12.85 25.94 -3.44
C GLU A 27 12.61 26.26 -1.97
N THR A 28 11.66 27.15 -1.65
CA THR A 28 11.29 27.47 -0.27
C THR A 28 10.82 26.22 0.48
N PHE A 29 9.97 25.41 -0.16
CA PHE A 29 9.50 24.16 0.43
C PHE A 29 10.64 23.21 0.79
N LEU A 30 11.59 23.00 -0.14
CA LEU A 30 12.72 22.11 0.06
C LEU A 30 13.69 22.69 1.12
N ARG A 31 13.99 24.00 1.11
CA ARG A 31 14.81 24.64 2.16
C ARG A 31 14.19 24.48 3.55
N ASN A 32 12.87 24.63 3.67
CA ASN A 32 12.14 24.42 4.93
C ASN A 32 12.24 22.97 5.45
N ARG A 33 12.58 22.01 4.59
CA ARG A 33 12.82 20.61 4.95
C ARG A 33 14.30 20.27 5.13
N GLY A 34 15.15 21.29 5.27
CA GLY A 34 16.58 21.15 5.55
C GLY A 34 17.43 20.80 4.34
N TRP A 35 16.93 20.99 3.11
CA TRP A 35 17.72 20.78 1.90
C TRP A 35 18.70 21.94 1.67
N ARG A 36 19.96 21.61 1.36
CA ARG A 36 20.95 22.57 0.87
C ARG A 36 20.80 22.68 -0.65
N LEU A 37 20.15 23.77 -1.08
CA LEU A 37 19.81 23.98 -2.49
C LEU A 37 20.68 25.05 -3.15
N TYR A 38 21.17 24.70 -4.34
CA TYR A 38 21.66 25.66 -5.32
C TYR A 38 20.77 25.62 -6.57
N SER A 39 20.35 26.77 -7.07
CA SER A 39 19.40 26.84 -8.19
C SER A 39 19.86 27.92 -9.16
N THR A 40 20.00 27.57 -10.44
CA THR A 40 20.45 28.49 -11.48
C THR A 40 19.77 28.17 -12.81
N ALA A 41 19.68 29.17 -13.68
CA ALA A 41 19.32 29.02 -15.09
C ALA A 41 20.54 29.08 -16.03
N ASN A 42 21.74 29.25 -15.46
CA ASN A 42 22.98 29.34 -16.23
C ASN A 42 23.73 28.00 -16.17
N LEU A 43 23.92 27.39 -17.34
CA LEU A 43 24.65 26.12 -17.47
C LEU A 43 26.09 26.21 -16.94
N LYS A 44 26.81 27.30 -17.17
CA LYS A 44 28.21 27.44 -16.72
C LYS A 44 28.30 27.45 -15.20
N GLU A 45 27.43 28.20 -14.53
CA GLU A 45 27.34 28.22 -13.07
C GLU A 45 26.97 26.86 -12.51
N ALA A 46 26.01 26.17 -13.13
CA ALA A 46 25.63 24.82 -12.73
C ALA A 46 26.81 23.85 -12.78
N LEU A 47 27.60 23.88 -13.86
CA LEU A 47 28.78 23.02 -14.01
C LEU A 47 29.85 23.29 -12.96
N VAL A 48 30.18 24.57 -12.70
CA VAL A 48 31.11 24.95 -11.64
C VAL A 48 30.65 24.39 -10.29
N GLN A 49 29.35 24.51 -10.00
CA GLN A 49 28.76 24.07 -8.75
C GLN A 49 28.73 22.56 -8.60
N ILE A 50 28.51 21.82 -9.70
CA ILE A 50 28.60 20.35 -9.71
C ILE A 50 30.02 19.91 -9.32
N VAL A 51 31.05 20.55 -9.89
CA VAL A 51 32.46 20.21 -9.63
C VAL A 51 32.88 20.61 -8.21
N SER A 52 32.56 21.84 -7.79
CA SER A 52 32.99 22.39 -6.50
C SER A 52 32.27 21.78 -5.31
N ASN A 53 30.94 21.62 -5.41
CA ASN A 53 30.11 21.26 -4.25
C ASN A 53 29.62 19.81 -4.27
N LYS A 54 29.81 19.08 -5.39
CA LYS A 54 29.45 17.66 -5.53
C LYS A 54 28.05 17.35 -4.94
N PRO A 55 26.99 17.98 -5.47
CA PRO A 55 25.64 17.77 -4.95
C PRO A 55 25.24 16.30 -5.07
N SER A 56 24.46 15.78 -4.12
CA SER A 56 23.98 14.39 -4.14
C SER A 56 22.89 14.17 -5.19
N TYR A 57 22.14 15.22 -5.52
CA TYR A 57 21.04 15.18 -6.48
C TYR A 57 21.13 16.36 -7.45
N ILE A 58 20.86 16.12 -8.73
CA ILE A 58 20.82 17.16 -9.77
C ILE A 58 19.47 17.06 -10.49
N LEU A 59 18.69 18.14 -10.43
CA LEU A 59 17.43 18.28 -11.15
C LEU A 59 17.66 19.09 -12.41
N ILE A 60 17.25 18.56 -13.55
CA ILE A 60 17.47 19.17 -14.87
C ILE A 60 16.14 19.36 -15.59
N SER A 61 15.84 20.62 -15.90
CA SER A 61 14.67 20.97 -16.68
C SER A 61 14.86 20.59 -18.15
N VAL A 62 13.90 19.84 -18.72
CA VAL A 62 13.87 19.57 -20.16
C VAL A 62 13.42 20.79 -20.98
N ASP A 63 12.83 21.77 -20.31
CA ASP A 63 12.35 23.04 -20.88
C ASP A 63 13.45 24.11 -20.93
N HIS A 64 14.68 23.76 -20.55
CA HIS A 64 15.79 24.70 -20.55
C HIS A 64 16.07 25.21 -21.99
N PRO A 65 16.27 26.54 -22.19
CA PRO A 65 16.47 27.11 -23.52
C PRO A 65 17.73 26.59 -24.23
N ASN A 66 18.80 26.36 -23.47
CA ASN A 66 20.04 25.79 -23.99
C ASN A 66 19.89 24.27 -24.29
N LYS A 67 19.99 23.89 -25.56
CA LYS A 67 19.89 22.50 -26.03
C LYS A 67 20.93 21.56 -25.42
N LYS A 68 22.13 22.06 -25.04
CA LYS A 68 23.19 21.27 -24.40
C LYS A 68 22.76 20.69 -23.05
N VAL A 69 21.82 21.37 -22.36
CA VAL A 69 21.27 20.90 -21.07
C VAL A 69 20.53 19.57 -21.22
N ARG A 70 19.97 19.27 -22.39
CA ARG A 70 19.24 18.00 -22.63
C ARG A 70 20.15 16.78 -22.70
N ALA A 71 21.40 16.97 -23.12
CA ALA A 71 22.40 15.91 -23.15
C ALA A 71 23.07 15.69 -21.77
N LEU A 72 22.94 16.67 -20.88
CA LEU A 72 23.64 16.72 -19.60
C LEU A 72 23.33 15.53 -18.68
N PRO A 73 22.09 15.02 -18.54
CA PRO A 73 21.84 13.88 -17.66
C PRO A 73 22.66 12.63 -18.01
N LYS A 74 22.85 12.36 -19.31
CA LYS A 74 23.66 11.24 -19.79
C LYS A 74 25.14 11.43 -19.44
N LEU A 75 25.66 12.64 -19.65
CA LEU A 75 27.05 12.98 -19.34
C LEU A 75 27.33 12.93 -17.84
N LEU A 76 26.42 13.44 -17.02
CA LEU A 76 26.57 13.46 -15.57
C LEU A 76 26.51 12.06 -14.97
N ALA A 77 25.62 11.18 -15.46
CA ALA A 77 25.56 9.79 -15.02
C ALA A 77 26.85 9.01 -15.32
N GLN A 78 27.61 9.41 -16.35
CA GLN A 78 28.90 8.80 -16.69
C GLN A 78 30.06 9.40 -15.90
N ALA A 79 30.06 10.72 -15.70
CA ALA A 79 31.19 11.43 -15.11
C ALA A 79 31.14 11.49 -13.56
N PHE A 80 29.95 11.42 -12.97
CA PHE A 80 29.76 11.59 -11.54
C PHE A 80 28.81 10.54 -10.97
N PRO A 81 29.06 10.01 -9.76
CA PRO A 81 28.14 9.13 -9.06
C PRO A 81 27.00 9.94 -8.42
N VAL A 82 26.22 10.65 -9.24
CA VAL A 82 25.18 11.58 -8.80
C VAL A 82 23.82 11.20 -9.37
N ALA A 83 22.77 11.33 -8.55
CA ALA A 83 21.40 11.08 -8.97
C ALA A 83 20.90 12.21 -9.89
N CYS A 84 20.75 11.92 -11.18
CA CYS A 84 20.17 12.86 -12.15
C CYS A 84 18.66 12.63 -12.30
N ILE A 85 17.87 13.67 -12.07
CA ILE A 85 16.41 13.66 -12.16
C ILE A 85 15.99 14.68 -13.23
N ALA A 86 15.35 14.22 -14.30
CA ALA A 86 14.79 15.12 -15.30
C ALA A 86 13.39 15.59 -14.88
N PHE A 87 13.02 16.83 -15.21
CA PHE A 87 11.67 17.32 -14.97
C PHE A 87 11.20 18.28 -16.06
N ALA A 88 9.88 18.39 -16.23
CA ALA A 88 9.25 19.36 -17.13
C ALA A 88 8.55 20.46 -16.32
N GLU A 89 8.87 21.72 -16.59
CA GLU A 89 8.29 22.90 -15.94
C GLU A 89 6.89 23.19 -16.48
N ASN A 90 6.70 23.00 -17.79
CA ASN A 90 5.46 23.35 -18.47
C ASN A 90 4.57 22.13 -18.72
N GLN A 91 3.25 22.31 -18.61
CA GLN A 91 2.25 21.30 -18.94
C GLN A 91 1.91 21.31 -20.44
N ASN A 92 2.92 21.15 -21.30
CA ASN A 92 2.71 21.07 -22.74
C ASN A 92 3.23 19.74 -23.31
N SER A 93 2.64 19.29 -24.42
CA SER A 93 2.95 18.00 -25.05
C SER A 93 4.42 17.86 -25.47
N THR A 94 5.04 18.97 -25.88
CA THR A 94 6.47 19.04 -26.24
C THR A 94 7.36 18.72 -25.04
N SER A 95 7.10 19.31 -23.88
CA SER A 95 7.82 19.07 -22.62
C SER A 95 7.68 17.63 -22.16
N PHE A 96 6.48 17.04 -22.26
CA PHE A 96 6.26 15.62 -21.97
C PHE A 96 7.07 14.71 -22.89
N LYS A 97 7.10 15.01 -24.20
CA LYS A 97 7.89 14.25 -25.18
C LYS A 97 9.38 14.34 -24.86
N MET A 98 9.90 15.53 -24.61
CA MET A 98 11.30 15.73 -24.22
C MET A 98 11.66 15.04 -22.91
N LEU A 99 10.76 15.04 -21.92
CA LEU A 99 10.94 14.33 -20.66
C LEU A 99 11.01 12.82 -20.86
N ASN A 100 10.22 12.27 -21.79
CA ASN A 100 10.25 10.86 -22.11
C ASN A 100 11.50 10.44 -22.89
N GLU A 101 12.02 11.32 -23.74
CA GLU A 101 13.27 11.14 -24.49
C GLU A 101 14.52 11.36 -23.64
N ALA A 102 14.41 12.02 -22.49
CA ALA A 102 15.54 12.25 -21.59
C ALA A 102 16.11 10.91 -21.10
N ALA A 103 17.43 10.75 -21.26
CA ALA A 103 18.19 9.55 -20.86
C ALA A 103 18.40 9.49 -19.34
N THR A 104 17.30 9.52 -18.57
CA THR A 104 17.27 9.40 -17.11
C THR A 104 16.23 8.37 -16.69
N GLU A 105 16.57 7.63 -15.64
CA GLU A 105 15.64 6.67 -15.01
C GLU A 105 14.58 7.39 -14.15
N TYR A 106 14.96 8.52 -13.54
CA TYR A 106 14.12 9.27 -12.62
C TYR A 106 13.62 10.55 -13.28
N ARG A 107 12.30 10.73 -13.27
CA ARG A 107 11.58 11.82 -13.96
C ARG A 107 10.48 12.40 -13.08
N VAL A 108 10.26 13.71 -13.15
CA VAL A 108 9.17 14.42 -12.47
C VAL A 108 8.28 15.10 -13.50
N TYR A 109 7.03 14.66 -13.60
CA TYR A 109 6.02 15.25 -14.46
C TYR A 109 5.38 16.48 -13.82
N PRO A 110 4.92 17.47 -14.61
CA PRO A 110 4.26 18.65 -14.09
C PRO A 110 2.86 18.31 -13.51
N PRO A 111 2.37 19.05 -12.50
CA PRO A 111 3.02 20.22 -11.89
C PRO A 111 4.20 19.84 -11.00
N VAL A 112 5.31 20.56 -11.17
CA VAL A 112 6.52 20.36 -10.37
C VAL A 112 6.29 20.96 -9.00
N THR A 113 6.13 20.11 -8.00
CA THR A 113 5.92 20.51 -6.61
C THR A 113 7.03 19.96 -5.72
N GLY A 114 7.32 20.64 -4.60
CA GLY A 114 8.29 20.15 -3.62
C GLY A 114 8.04 18.70 -3.15
N PRO A 115 6.79 18.33 -2.80
CA PRO A 115 6.44 16.94 -2.48
C PRO A 115 6.71 15.94 -3.62
N ALA A 116 6.50 16.33 -4.89
CA ALA A 116 6.75 15.46 -6.04
C ALA A 116 8.25 15.15 -6.21
N ILE A 117 9.10 16.17 -6.03
CA ILE A 117 10.56 16.00 -6.05
C ILE A 117 11.01 15.08 -4.92
N GLU A 118 10.51 15.29 -3.70
CA GLU A 118 10.88 14.47 -2.54
C GLU A 118 10.46 13.00 -2.71
N ARG A 119 9.26 12.74 -3.27
CA ARG A 119 8.85 11.37 -3.63
C ARG A 119 9.78 10.74 -4.66
N CYS A 120 10.22 11.50 -5.65
CA CYS A 120 11.16 11.02 -6.67
C CYS A 120 12.52 10.65 -6.05
N VAL A 121 13.05 11.49 -5.16
CA VAL A 121 14.30 11.19 -4.44
C VAL A 121 14.15 9.99 -3.51
N ASN A 122 13.05 9.87 -2.76
CA ASN A 122 12.80 8.71 -1.91
C ASN A 122 12.69 7.42 -2.72
N LYS A 123 12.10 7.48 -3.91
CA LYS A 123 12.09 6.35 -4.85
C LYS A 123 13.53 5.97 -5.26
N TYR A 124 14.35 6.93 -5.69
CA TYR A 124 15.76 6.69 -6.01
C TYR A 124 16.53 6.01 -4.87
N LEU A 125 16.35 6.49 -3.63
CA LEU A 125 17.01 5.91 -2.46
C LEU A 125 16.59 4.47 -2.20
N LYS A 126 15.29 4.17 -2.37
CA LYS A 126 14.76 2.82 -2.23
C LYS A 126 15.32 1.90 -3.31
N ASP A 127 15.34 2.36 -4.56
CA ASP A 127 15.86 1.59 -5.69
C ASP A 127 17.36 1.29 -5.53
N GLN A 128 18.15 2.23 -4.99
CA GLN A 128 19.56 2.01 -4.64
C GLN A 128 19.74 0.94 -3.55
N GLN A 129 18.92 0.97 -2.50
CA GLN A 129 18.95 -0.06 -1.44
C GLN A 129 18.62 -1.43 -2.01
N THR A 130 17.57 -1.53 -2.83
CA THR A 130 17.21 -2.79 -3.49
C THR A 130 18.32 -3.28 -4.42
N ARG A 131 18.95 -2.40 -5.18
CA ARG A 131 20.07 -2.77 -6.08
C ARG A 131 21.27 -3.29 -5.30
N ALA A 132 21.63 -2.66 -4.19
CA ALA A 132 22.69 -3.13 -3.31
C ALA A 132 22.38 -4.52 -2.71
N THR A 133 21.13 -4.75 -2.30
CA THR A 133 20.71 -6.08 -1.80
C THR A 133 20.81 -7.16 -2.87
N VAL A 134 20.37 -6.89 -4.11
CA VAL A 134 20.46 -7.84 -5.22
C VAL A 134 21.91 -8.11 -5.61
N GLN A 135 22.77 -7.08 -5.60
CA GLN A 135 24.19 -7.25 -5.91
C GLN A 135 24.90 -8.08 -4.83
N ASN A 136 24.62 -7.83 -3.55
CA ASN A 136 25.15 -8.63 -2.45
C ASN A 136 24.65 -10.10 -2.50
N ALA A 137 23.43 -10.34 -2.97
CA ALA A 137 22.90 -11.69 -3.17
C ALA A 137 23.64 -12.40 -4.31
N ASN A 138 23.94 -11.70 -5.41
CA ASN A 138 24.70 -12.26 -6.54
C ASN A 138 26.17 -12.53 -6.19
N ASP A 139 26.83 -11.63 -5.44
CA ASP A 139 28.24 -11.82 -5.05
C ASP A 139 28.40 -13.02 -4.10
N LYS A 140 27.44 -13.24 -3.19
CA LYS A 140 27.39 -14.46 -2.36
C LYS A 140 27.23 -15.73 -3.20
N PHE A 141 26.53 -15.64 -4.33
CA PHE A 141 26.34 -16.78 -5.23
C PHE A 141 27.59 -17.09 -6.08
N GLN A 142 28.45 -16.11 -6.37
CA GLN A 142 29.68 -16.32 -7.15
C GLN A 142 30.93 -16.66 -6.30
N GLY A 143 30.92 -16.36 -5.00
CA GLY A 143 32.06 -16.59 -4.10
C GLY A 143 32.32 -18.06 -3.71
N GLN A 144 31.47 -18.99 -4.11
CA GLN A 144 31.63 -20.42 -3.85
C GLN A 144 32.00 -21.18 -5.13
N LYS A 145 33.05 -20.71 -5.81
CA LYS A 145 33.76 -21.49 -6.82
C LYS A 145 34.92 -22.20 -6.13
N ASP A 146 34.73 -23.51 -5.93
CA ASP A 146 35.75 -24.42 -5.47
C ASP A 146 36.99 -24.37 -6.37
N ALA A 147 38.15 -24.51 -5.74
CA ALA A 147 39.48 -24.32 -6.31
C ALA A 147 39.93 -25.40 -7.31
N ASP A 148 39.03 -26.26 -7.81
CA ASP A 148 39.37 -27.26 -8.81
C ASP A 148 39.14 -26.70 -10.21
N GLY A 149 40.26 -26.34 -10.83
CA GLY A 149 40.35 -25.84 -12.18
C GLY A 149 39.73 -26.83 -13.17
N ASN A 150 38.55 -26.48 -13.67
CA ASN A 150 38.17 -26.86 -15.01
C ASN A 150 37.33 -25.76 -15.64
N ASP A 151 37.70 -25.41 -16.86
CA ASP A 151 37.06 -24.46 -17.76
C ASP A 151 35.56 -24.75 -17.96
N MET A 152 34.86 -23.82 -18.64
CA MET A 152 33.55 -24.03 -19.35
C MET A 152 32.28 -23.68 -18.52
N ILE A 153 31.20 -23.02 -18.98
CA ILE A 153 30.79 -22.27 -20.19
C ILE A 153 29.82 -21.17 -19.69
N SER A 154 29.92 -19.95 -20.24
CA SER A 154 28.90 -18.90 -20.06
C SER A 154 27.86 -18.97 -21.18
N ILE A 155 26.61 -19.26 -20.85
CA ILE A 155 25.49 -19.25 -21.81
C ILE A 155 25.00 -17.80 -21.97
N LYS A 156 25.39 -17.20 -23.10
CA LYS A 156 24.94 -15.89 -23.56
C LYS A 156 23.48 -16.00 -24.05
N GLY A 157 22.54 -15.66 -23.17
CA GLY A 157 21.12 -15.53 -23.52
C GLY A 157 20.89 -14.30 -24.40
N GLY A 158 20.43 -14.53 -25.62
CA GLY A 158 20.18 -13.50 -26.64
C GLY A 158 19.04 -12.55 -26.26
N GLY A 159 19.38 -11.27 -26.12
CA GLY A 159 18.47 -10.15 -26.08
C GLY A 159 19.22 -8.90 -26.55
N ASN A 160 18.81 -8.32 -27.67
CA ASN A 160 19.46 -7.16 -28.29
C ASN A 160 19.46 -5.96 -27.33
N GLY A 161 20.64 -5.61 -26.83
CA GLY A 161 20.87 -4.43 -26.00
C GLY A 161 22.17 -4.55 -25.20
N ASN A 162 23.31 -4.55 -25.89
CA ASN A 162 24.62 -4.64 -25.24
C ASN A 162 24.96 -3.29 -24.58
N ILE A 163 24.62 -3.13 -23.30
CA ILE A 163 25.21 -2.09 -22.43
C ILE A 163 26.29 -2.79 -21.61
N GLU A 164 27.52 -2.69 -22.09
CA GLU A 164 28.72 -3.14 -21.40
C GLU A 164 29.03 -2.14 -20.28
N ILE A 165 28.68 -2.46 -19.03
CA ILE A 165 29.13 -1.71 -17.86
C ILE A 165 30.51 -2.27 -17.48
N LYS A 166 31.58 -1.67 -18.02
CA LYS A 166 32.96 -1.96 -17.61
C LYS A 166 33.17 -1.47 -16.18
N GLY A 167 33.36 -2.41 -15.25
CA GLY A 167 33.73 -2.12 -13.88
C GLY A 167 35.19 -1.69 -13.77
N GLY A 168 35.41 -0.60 -13.03
CA GLY A 168 36.56 -0.44 -12.14
C GLY A 168 37.96 -0.43 -12.76
N GLY A 169 38.23 0.52 -13.66
CA GLY A 169 39.58 1.03 -13.91
C GLY A 169 39.57 2.54 -13.69
N GLU A 170 40.58 3.10 -13.04
CA GLU A 170 40.73 4.54 -12.78
C GLU A 170 40.56 5.39 -14.06
N MET A 171 39.31 5.82 -14.34
CA MET A 171 38.95 6.69 -15.47
C MET A 171 38.88 8.16 -15.04
N GLY A 172 39.96 8.69 -14.48
CA GLY A 172 40.03 10.12 -14.12
C GLY A 172 40.20 11.08 -15.31
N GLY A 173 40.54 10.58 -16.52
CA GLY A 173 41.03 11.42 -17.62
C GLY A 173 40.01 11.89 -18.65
N ASP A 174 38.97 11.12 -18.96
CA ASP A 174 38.13 11.40 -20.16
C ASP A 174 36.93 12.32 -19.90
N ALA A 175 36.42 12.38 -18.68
CA ALA A 175 35.33 13.30 -18.34
C ALA A 175 35.73 14.76 -18.57
N GLY A 176 36.99 15.12 -18.26
CA GLY A 176 37.52 16.47 -18.46
C GLY A 176 37.52 16.91 -19.93
N LYS A 177 37.81 16.00 -20.87
CA LYS A 177 37.81 16.30 -22.32
C LYS A 177 36.40 16.53 -22.86
N LEU A 178 35.42 15.73 -22.42
CA LEU A 178 34.02 15.93 -22.79
C LEU A 178 33.45 17.24 -22.23
N PHE A 179 33.84 17.63 -21.00
CA PHE A 179 33.46 18.93 -20.45
C PHE A 179 34.15 20.10 -21.16
N ALA A 180 35.42 19.97 -21.52
CA ALA A 180 36.13 20.97 -22.31
C ALA A 180 35.48 21.16 -23.69
N GLN A 181 35.05 20.09 -24.35
CA GLN A 181 34.32 20.16 -25.62
C GLN A 181 32.92 20.80 -25.46
N LEU A 182 32.23 20.56 -24.34
CA LEU A 182 30.94 21.19 -24.06
C LEU A 182 31.07 22.72 -23.87
N LEU A 183 32.18 23.14 -23.26
CA LEU A 183 32.51 24.54 -22.94
C LEU A 183 33.25 25.29 -24.06
N GLY A 184 33.82 24.58 -25.03
CA GLY A 184 34.90 25.08 -25.89
C GLY A 184 34.52 25.82 -27.18
N GLU A 185 33.24 26.07 -27.49
CA GLU A 185 32.89 26.51 -28.86
C GLU A 185 32.02 27.77 -29.00
N GLU A 186 31.79 28.55 -27.94
CA GLU A 186 31.06 29.82 -28.10
C GLU A 186 31.77 30.97 -27.39
N GLY A 187 32.43 31.80 -28.20
CA GLY A 187 32.65 33.21 -27.92
C GLY A 187 33.90 33.54 -27.10
N SER A 188 34.89 34.12 -27.79
CA SER A 188 35.93 34.96 -27.22
C SER A 188 35.35 35.92 -26.18
N ILE A 189 35.63 35.68 -24.90
CA ILE A 189 35.49 36.67 -23.83
C ILE A 189 36.91 37.11 -23.49
N THR A 190 37.25 38.31 -23.97
CA THR A 190 38.42 39.07 -23.53
C THR A 190 38.23 39.49 -22.07
N THR A 191 38.73 38.69 -21.13
CA THR A 191 39.01 39.17 -19.77
C THR A 191 40.41 39.79 -19.75
N THR A 192 40.48 41.12 -19.89
CA THR A 192 41.64 41.92 -19.48
C THR A 192 41.80 41.82 -17.96
N ALA A 193 42.67 40.92 -17.52
CA ALA A 193 43.23 40.94 -16.19
C ALA A 193 44.71 41.36 -16.30
N THR A 194 44.99 42.58 -15.85
CA THR A 194 46.33 43.10 -15.58
C THR A 194 47.04 42.18 -14.58
N SER A 195 48.05 41.46 -15.06
CA SER A 195 48.99 40.70 -14.25
C SER A 195 50.40 41.04 -14.74
N ASN A 196 51.15 41.69 -13.85
CA ASN A 196 52.59 41.90 -13.98
C ASN A 196 53.29 40.56 -14.14
N LYS A 197 54.07 40.41 -15.22
CA LYS A 197 54.97 39.29 -15.42
C LYS A 197 56.40 39.82 -15.40
N VAL A 198 57.17 39.35 -14.42
CA VAL A 198 58.63 39.36 -14.43
C VAL A 198 59.06 37.99 -14.95
N ASP A 199 59.70 38.03 -16.11
CA ASP A 199 60.88 37.27 -16.56
C ASP A 199 61.10 35.83 -16.06
N ASN A 200 61.17 34.85 -16.98
CA ASN A 200 62.39 34.54 -17.72
C ASN A 200 62.32 33.17 -18.43
N ASN A 201 62.84 33.17 -19.66
CA ASN A 201 63.55 32.11 -20.39
C ASN A 201 62.84 30.79 -20.75
N ASN A 202 63.15 30.10 -21.84
CA ASN A 202 63.77 30.33 -23.16
C ASN A 202 63.76 28.91 -23.83
N ILE A 203 64.09 28.83 -25.13
CA ILE A 203 64.41 27.63 -25.95
C ILE A 203 63.18 27.02 -26.68
N VAL A 204 62.94 27.27 -27.99
CA VAL A 204 63.65 26.82 -29.23
C VAL A 204 63.43 25.30 -29.44
N ALA A 205 62.90 24.74 -30.54
CA ALA A 205 63.15 24.97 -31.97
C ALA A 205 62.06 24.32 -32.89
N THR A 206 61.92 24.91 -34.10
CA THR A 206 61.79 24.33 -35.47
C THR A 206 60.79 23.19 -35.75
N ALA A 207 59.74 23.34 -36.58
CA ALA A 207 59.65 23.62 -38.03
C ALA A 207 59.84 22.39 -38.93
N ILE A 208 58.77 21.96 -39.62
CA ILE A 208 58.73 21.32 -40.95
C ILE A 208 57.37 21.66 -41.60
N ASP A 209 57.37 22.59 -42.56
CA ASP A 209 56.90 22.53 -43.97
C ASP A 209 56.03 21.32 -44.40
N ASP A 210 55.19 21.32 -45.43
CA ASP A 210 54.68 22.29 -46.41
C ASP A 210 53.51 21.59 -47.15
N ASP A 211 52.85 22.37 -48.00
CA ASP A 211 52.21 21.96 -49.26
C ASP A 211 50.76 21.43 -49.29
N ASP A 212 49.92 22.41 -49.66
CA ASP A 212 49.16 22.46 -50.92
C ASP A 212 47.87 21.64 -51.09
N VAL A 213 46.78 22.36 -51.37
CA VAL A 213 46.09 22.42 -52.68
C VAL A 213 44.79 23.23 -52.49
N ARG A 214 44.71 24.36 -53.22
CA ARG A 214 43.50 25.18 -53.46
C ARG A 214 42.71 24.63 -54.68
N PRO A 215 41.74 25.36 -55.26
CA PRO A 215 40.36 25.62 -54.83
C PRO A 215 39.37 25.28 -55.99
N THR A 216 38.11 25.73 -55.88
CA THR A 216 37.13 26.16 -56.93
C THR A 216 35.72 25.66 -56.57
N GLU A 217 34.77 26.52 -56.17
CA GLU A 217 33.99 27.55 -56.89
C GLU A 217 32.73 27.05 -57.59
N SER A 218 31.67 27.89 -57.49
CA SER A 218 30.45 27.98 -58.31
C SER A 218 29.30 27.03 -57.95
N ASN A 219 28.01 27.34 -58.12
CA ASN A 219 27.25 28.58 -58.35
C ASN A 219 25.73 28.24 -58.23
N PHE A 220 24.93 29.23 -57.84
CA PHE A 220 23.56 29.58 -58.28
C PHE A 220 22.37 28.58 -58.38
N ILE A 221 21.37 28.82 -57.48
CA ILE A 221 19.90 29.07 -57.57
C ILE A 221 19.04 28.70 -58.85
N PRO A 222 17.68 28.77 -58.82
CA PRO A 222 16.63 27.76 -58.52
C PRO A 222 15.70 27.46 -59.73
N THR A 223 14.65 26.61 -59.60
CA THR A 223 13.23 26.93 -59.94
C THR A 223 12.25 25.73 -59.97
N MET A 224 11.04 26.01 -59.45
CA MET A 224 9.67 25.74 -59.95
C MET A 224 8.95 24.37 -59.93
N ASN A 225 7.65 24.54 -59.61
CA ASN A 225 6.44 23.84 -60.11
C ASN A 225 6.13 22.43 -59.59
N SER A 226 4.89 21.96 -59.48
CA SER A 226 3.51 22.48 -59.40
C SER A 226 2.64 21.22 -59.49
N GLY A 227 1.60 21.05 -58.69
CA GLY A 227 0.79 19.82 -58.76
C GLY A 227 -0.53 19.93 -58.02
N ASN A 228 -1.44 20.69 -58.61
CA ASN A 228 -2.85 20.88 -58.24
C ASN A 228 -3.67 19.59 -58.46
N LYS A 229 -4.69 19.31 -57.62
CA LYS A 229 -6.01 18.81 -58.06
C LYS A 229 -7.05 18.81 -56.92
N ASN A 230 -8.26 19.15 -57.34
CA ASN A 230 -9.45 19.60 -56.62
C ASN A 230 -10.56 18.53 -56.65
N GLN A 231 -11.64 18.79 -55.89
CA GLN A 231 -13.04 18.31 -56.02
C GLN A 231 -13.35 16.86 -55.53
N GLU A 232 -14.47 16.51 -54.89
CA GLU A 232 -15.81 17.12 -54.83
C GLU A 232 -16.71 16.50 -53.71
N ASN A 233 -17.68 17.31 -53.22
CA ASN A 233 -19.07 17.03 -52.79
C ASN A 233 -19.49 15.81 -51.91
N SER A 234 -20.18 16.08 -50.79
CA SER A 234 -21.67 16.00 -50.68
C SER A 234 -22.22 16.13 -49.23
N LEU A 235 -23.21 17.01 -49.06
CA LEU A 235 -24.21 17.15 -47.97
C LEU A 235 -25.36 16.12 -48.20
N PRO A 236 -26.31 15.79 -47.27
CA PRO A 236 -27.27 16.72 -46.61
C PRO A 236 -27.81 16.22 -45.21
N PRO A 237 -29.04 16.56 -44.72
CA PRO A 237 -29.39 17.82 -44.02
C PRO A 237 -30.22 17.65 -42.69
N TYR A 238 -30.43 18.79 -42.01
CA TYR A 238 -31.58 19.24 -41.18
C TYR A 238 -32.50 18.25 -40.42
N LEU A 239 -32.68 18.51 -39.11
CA LEU A 239 -34.00 18.47 -38.45
C LEU A 239 -34.08 19.51 -37.32
N GLN A 240 -35.24 20.16 -37.27
CA GLN A 240 -35.59 21.40 -36.59
C GLN A 240 -36.72 21.09 -35.58
N GLY A 241 -36.64 21.63 -34.36
CA GLY A 241 -37.73 21.67 -33.37
C GLY A 241 -37.25 22.34 -32.08
N LYS A 242 -37.59 23.62 -31.84
CA LYS A 242 -38.69 24.09 -30.95
C LYS A 242 -38.64 23.40 -29.57
N GLY A 243 -38.40 24.04 -28.42
CA GLY A 243 -38.56 25.42 -28.00
C GLY A 243 -39.58 25.46 -26.85
N GLU A 244 -39.15 25.80 -25.62
CA GLU A 244 -39.91 26.29 -24.43
C GLU A 244 -38.93 26.23 -23.22
N ASN A 245 -38.30 27.32 -22.77
CA ASN A 245 -38.76 28.48 -21.99
C ASN A 245 -39.09 28.17 -20.50
N SER A 246 -38.17 28.54 -19.57
CA SER A 246 -38.48 29.28 -18.31
C SER A 246 -37.29 29.39 -17.35
N GLY A 247 -36.96 30.64 -16.95
CA GLY A 247 -36.41 31.09 -15.64
C GLY A 247 -34.99 30.66 -15.25
N GLY A 248 -34.01 31.50 -14.95
CA GLY A 248 -34.02 32.87 -14.41
C GLY A 248 -33.69 32.86 -12.91
N MET A 249 -32.42 33.10 -12.53
CA MET A 249 -31.90 33.64 -11.24
C MET A 249 -30.36 33.57 -11.29
N GLN A 250 -29.64 34.63 -11.66
CA GLN A 250 -29.12 35.75 -10.85
C GLN A 250 -28.25 35.41 -9.62
N ASN A 251 -26.97 35.78 -9.77
CA ASN A 251 -26.03 36.41 -8.82
C ASN A 251 -25.66 35.78 -7.47
N GLY A 252 -24.34 35.67 -7.27
CA GLY A 252 -23.72 35.42 -5.97
C GLY A 252 -22.19 35.51 -6.01
N GLN A 253 -21.64 36.67 -6.35
CA GLN A 253 -20.27 37.08 -5.96
C GLN A 253 -20.21 37.26 -4.43
N ASN A 254 -19.15 36.76 -3.79
CA ASN A 254 -18.51 37.25 -2.55
C ASN A 254 -17.26 36.34 -2.34
N GLY A 255 -16.00 36.79 -2.19
CA GLY A 255 -15.51 38.07 -1.70
C GLY A 255 -15.31 38.01 -0.19
N PHE A 256 -14.23 37.40 0.31
CA PHE A 256 -13.84 37.54 1.72
C PHE A 256 -12.34 37.75 1.87
N GLY A 257 -12.01 38.94 2.37
CA GLY A 257 -10.68 39.43 2.67
C GLY A 257 -10.27 39.22 4.13
N GLN A 258 -9.02 39.62 4.37
CA GLN A 258 -8.33 39.63 5.64
C GLN A 258 -8.92 40.62 6.64
N THR A 259 -8.80 40.30 7.93
CA THR A 259 -8.63 41.31 9.00
C THR A 259 -7.67 40.83 10.08
N TYR A 260 -6.71 41.70 10.38
CA TYR A 260 -5.78 41.67 11.50
C TYR A 260 -6.51 41.87 12.84
N VAL A 261 -6.03 41.24 13.91
CA VAL A 261 -6.21 41.74 15.28
C VAL A 261 -4.87 41.74 16.00
N GLN A 262 -4.42 42.95 16.36
CA GLN A 262 -3.24 43.28 17.13
C GLN A 262 -3.71 44.21 18.28
N LYS A 263 -3.41 43.85 19.54
CA LYS A 263 -3.37 44.66 20.80
C LYS A 263 -3.10 43.65 21.92
N GLY A 264 -2.03 43.68 22.73
CA GLY A 264 -1.42 44.73 23.56
C GLY A 264 -1.52 44.22 25.02
N SER A 265 -0.48 43.76 25.72
CA SER A 265 0.65 44.45 26.38
C SER A 265 0.26 45.34 27.58
N SER A 266 1.07 45.24 28.65
CA SER A 266 1.01 45.86 30.01
C SER A 266 0.00 45.22 30.98
N GLY A 267 0.26 44.95 32.26
CA GLY A 267 1.38 45.18 33.18
C GLY A 267 0.91 44.80 34.61
N PRO A 268 1.77 44.85 35.65
CA PRO A 268 1.79 43.85 36.72
C PRO A 268 1.38 44.35 38.13
N GLY A 269 1.15 43.39 39.05
CA GLY A 269 1.49 43.53 40.48
C GLY A 269 0.34 43.52 41.48
N GLY A 270 0.58 42.88 42.64
CA GLY A 270 -0.06 43.25 43.91
C GLY A 270 -0.77 42.16 44.70
N THR A 271 -0.01 41.45 45.54
CA THR A 271 -0.43 40.65 46.71
C THR A 271 -1.30 41.42 47.71
N TYR A 272 -2.38 40.79 48.21
CA TYR A 272 -2.93 41.05 49.55
C TYR A 272 -3.63 39.79 50.13
N VAL A 273 -3.29 39.50 51.38
CA VAL A 273 -3.74 38.48 52.37
C VAL A 273 -3.67 39.26 53.72
N PRO A 274 -4.33 38.94 54.87
CA PRO A 274 -5.38 37.99 55.31
C PRO A 274 -6.53 38.78 56.07
N PRO A 275 -7.29 38.33 57.12
CA PRO A 275 -7.36 37.03 57.83
C PRO A 275 -8.74 36.45 58.26
N ALA A 276 -8.69 35.14 58.53
CA ALA A 276 -9.30 34.33 59.60
C ALA A 276 -10.60 34.73 60.32
N GLY A 277 -11.49 33.71 60.46
CA GLY A 277 -12.13 33.38 61.74
C GLY A 277 -13.64 33.11 61.72
N GLY A 278 -14.07 32.00 62.32
CA GLY A 278 -15.37 31.95 63.01
C GLY A 278 -16.28 30.75 62.74
N GLN A 279 -16.43 29.89 63.75
CA GLN A 279 -17.34 28.75 63.88
C GLN A 279 -18.83 29.14 64.05
N GLY A 280 -19.74 28.20 63.76
CA GLY A 280 -20.88 27.92 64.67
C GLY A 280 -22.31 28.03 64.13
N GLY A 281 -22.94 26.89 63.85
CA GLY A 281 -24.13 26.38 64.57
C GLY A 281 -25.50 27.07 64.49
N PHE A 282 -26.47 26.34 63.91
CA PHE A 282 -27.90 26.18 64.23
C PHE A 282 -28.84 27.41 64.32
N GLY A 283 -29.98 27.33 63.61
CA GLY A 283 -31.19 28.07 63.99
C GLY A 283 -32.19 28.31 62.85
N ASN A 284 -33.32 27.64 62.93
CA ASN A 284 -34.37 27.50 61.92
C ASN A 284 -35.34 28.71 61.85
N VAL A 285 -36.21 28.68 60.83
CA VAL A 285 -37.50 29.38 60.66
C VAL A 285 -37.47 30.80 60.05
N GLN A 286 -37.71 30.92 58.73
CA GLN A 286 -38.97 31.41 58.17
C GLN A 286 -39.01 31.27 56.64
N ASN A 287 -39.97 30.46 56.18
CA ASN A 287 -40.47 30.35 54.80
C ASN A 287 -41.44 31.53 54.56
N PRO A 288 -41.65 32.00 53.31
CA PRO A 288 -42.71 31.37 52.52
C PRO A 288 -42.49 31.31 51.00
N ASN A 289 -43.16 30.32 50.41
CA ASN A 289 -43.59 30.14 49.01
C ASN A 289 -42.62 29.48 48.02
N GLY A 290 -42.80 28.17 47.91
CA GLY A 290 -42.42 27.36 46.76
C GLY A 290 -43.61 27.00 45.86
N PHE A 291 -43.29 26.08 44.93
CA PHE A 291 -44.12 25.45 43.88
C PHE A 291 -44.38 26.33 42.64
N GLY A 292 -44.22 25.85 41.41
CA GLY A 292 -43.93 24.51 40.91
C GLY A 292 -43.98 24.50 39.37
N SER A 293 -43.72 23.34 38.78
CA SER A 293 -44.05 23.00 37.40
C SER A 293 -45.47 23.44 37.02
N ASN A 294 -45.63 24.02 35.82
CA ASN A 294 -46.53 23.46 34.81
C ASN A 294 -46.51 24.21 33.47
N TYR A 295 -46.57 23.38 32.42
CA TYR A 295 -47.13 23.68 31.11
C TYR A 295 -48.60 24.08 31.21
N ILE A 296 -49.01 25.18 30.55
CA ILE A 296 -50.39 25.48 30.11
C ILE A 296 -50.24 26.37 28.84
N ASN A 297 -50.49 25.90 27.61
CA ASN A 297 -51.77 25.70 26.90
C ASN A 297 -52.56 27.00 26.63
N PRO A 298 -52.98 27.28 25.38
CA PRO A 298 -54.18 28.07 25.12
C PRO A 298 -55.36 27.13 24.84
N GLN A 299 -56.41 27.24 25.65
CA GLN A 299 -57.76 26.74 25.36
C GLN A 299 -58.32 27.46 24.13
N ASP A 300 -59.07 26.78 23.24
CA ASP A 300 -60.51 26.59 23.42
C ASP A 300 -61.15 25.74 22.30
N GLY A 301 -62.14 24.93 22.70
CA GLY A 301 -63.32 24.52 21.89
C GLY A 301 -63.20 23.48 20.77
N GLY A 302 -63.79 22.28 20.98
CA GLY A 302 -64.45 21.55 19.87
C GLY A 302 -64.40 20.02 19.90
N ASN A 303 -65.49 19.41 20.35
CA ASN A 303 -65.81 17.99 20.18
C ASN A 303 -65.69 17.52 18.72
N GLY A 304 -65.06 16.37 18.46
CA GLY A 304 -65.18 15.68 17.17
C GLY A 304 -64.23 14.50 16.99
N GLN A 305 -64.73 13.28 17.14
CA GLN A 305 -64.07 12.06 16.67
C GLN A 305 -64.11 11.95 15.14
N PRO A 306 -63.07 11.37 14.51
CA PRO A 306 -63.21 10.59 13.27
C PRO A 306 -62.78 9.13 13.53
N ARG A 307 -63.73 8.21 13.72
CA ARG A 307 -64.30 7.30 12.69
C ARG A 307 -63.27 6.61 11.79
N TYR A 308 -63.00 5.35 12.14
CA TYR A 308 -62.63 4.28 11.21
C TYR A 308 -63.81 3.96 10.28
N PRO A 309 -63.59 3.79 8.95
CA PRO A 309 -64.41 2.92 8.12
C PRO A 309 -63.77 1.52 8.15
N GLY A 310 -64.43 0.43 8.47
CA GLY A 310 -65.84 0.10 8.26
C GLY A 310 -65.87 -1.33 7.71
N GLN A 311 -65.69 -2.29 8.60
CA GLN A 311 -66.08 -3.69 8.40
C GLN A 311 -67.61 -3.77 8.63
N PRO A 312 -68.41 -4.33 7.72
CA PRO A 312 -69.75 -4.81 8.05
C PRO A 312 -69.65 -6.28 8.50
N GLY A 313 -70.30 -6.57 9.62
CA GLY A 313 -70.32 -7.87 10.27
C GLY A 313 -71.33 -8.86 9.72
N ALA A 314 -71.09 -10.11 10.13
CA ALA A 314 -72.00 -11.00 10.86
C ALA A 314 -73.38 -11.37 10.28
N ASP A 315 -73.56 -12.70 10.26
CA ASP A 315 -74.80 -13.47 10.41
C ASP A 315 -75.60 -13.82 9.15
N GLY A 316 -75.72 -15.12 8.89
CA GLY A 316 -76.59 -15.67 7.86
C GLY A 316 -76.32 -17.16 7.58
N GLU A 317 -77.04 -18.01 8.29
CA GLU A 317 -77.16 -19.46 8.09
C GLU A 317 -77.69 -19.85 6.69
N ASN A 318 -77.53 -21.15 6.38
CA ASN A 318 -78.15 -21.93 5.28
C ASN A 318 -77.50 -21.71 3.91
N GLY A 319 -77.05 -22.71 3.17
CA GLY A 319 -77.58 -24.06 2.96
C GLY A 319 -77.66 -24.27 1.44
N TRP A 320 -77.46 -25.51 0.98
CA TRP A 320 -77.53 -25.97 -0.42
C TRP A 320 -76.40 -25.49 -1.36
N SER A 321 -75.93 -26.24 -2.36
CA SER A 321 -75.95 -27.66 -2.70
C SER A 321 -75.23 -27.78 -4.05
N GLY A 322 -74.36 -28.77 -4.22
CA GLY A 322 -74.18 -29.50 -5.48
C GLY A 322 -73.32 -28.86 -6.59
N GLY A 323 -72.54 -29.71 -7.26
CA GLY A 323 -72.04 -29.42 -8.61
C GLY A 323 -70.64 -29.92 -8.90
N ALA A 324 -70.53 -31.20 -9.23
CA ALA A 324 -69.33 -31.92 -9.65
C ALA A 324 -68.83 -31.50 -11.08
N PRO A 325 -67.71 -32.08 -11.58
CA PRO A 325 -66.84 -31.50 -12.61
C PRO A 325 -66.99 -32.13 -14.02
N GLY A 326 -66.32 -31.53 -15.01
CA GLY A 326 -66.10 -32.02 -16.38
C GLY A 326 -65.69 -30.83 -17.28
N ALA A 327 -64.93 -30.94 -18.36
CA ALA A 327 -64.43 -32.08 -19.12
C ALA A 327 -63.29 -31.62 -20.03
N GLU A 328 -62.72 -32.61 -20.71
CA GLU A 328 -61.66 -32.64 -21.72
C GLU A 328 -61.77 -31.59 -22.84
N GLY A 329 -60.62 -31.31 -23.49
CA GLY A 329 -60.55 -30.54 -24.73
C GLY A 329 -59.21 -30.70 -25.44
N THR A 330 -59.16 -31.71 -26.31
CA THR A 330 -58.15 -31.97 -27.34
C THR A 330 -58.22 -30.98 -28.51
N GLY A 331 -57.10 -30.77 -29.20
CA GLY A 331 -56.98 -30.08 -30.49
C GLY A 331 -55.50 -29.74 -30.71
N ASP A 332 -54.68 -30.52 -31.41
CA ASP A 332 -54.71 -30.88 -32.83
C ASP A 332 -54.67 -29.66 -33.76
N ASN A 333 -53.48 -29.39 -34.32
CA ASN A 333 -53.35 -28.71 -35.60
C ASN A 333 -52.01 -29.05 -36.26
N SER A 334 -52.11 -29.93 -37.26
CA SER A 334 -51.55 -29.89 -38.62
C SER A 334 -50.65 -28.69 -39.01
N SER A 335 -49.80 -28.69 -40.03
CA SER A 335 -49.14 -29.64 -40.92
C SER A 335 -48.35 -28.74 -41.88
N GLY A 336 -47.14 -29.13 -42.29
CA GLY A 336 -46.35 -28.35 -43.25
C GLY A 336 -45.19 -29.17 -43.77
N LYS A 337 -45.48 -29.98 -44.80
CA LYS A 337 -44.47 -30.60 -45.67
C LYS A 337 -43.87 -29.50 -46.55
N ASP A 338 -42.58 -29.56 -46.83
CA ASP A 338 -42.05 -29.55 -48.19
C ASP A 338 -40.60 -30.03 -48.20
N SER A 339 -40.23 -30.52 -49.38
CA SER A 339 -39.23 -31.52 -49.69
C SER A 339 -37.91 -30.93 -50.19
N ASP A 340 -36.97 -31.86 -50.41
CA ASP A 340 -35.86 -31.82 -51.37
C ASP A 340 -34.49 -31.34 -50.90
N GLY A 341 -33.48 -32.21 -51.14
CA GLY A 341 -32.09 -31.79 -51.33
C GLY A 341 -31.03 -32.50 -50.49
N ILE A 342 -30.87 -33.82 -50.66
CA ILE A 342 -29.66 -34.55 -50.21
C ILE A 342 -28.52 -34.32 -51.22
N PRO A 343 -27.30 -34.04 -50.75
CA PRO A 343 -26.18 -34.89 -51.14
C PRO A 343 -25.51 -35.50 -49.91
N LYS A 344 -25.46 -36.83 -49.91
CA LYS A 344 -24.65 -37.64 -49.00
C LYS A 344 -23.20 -37.47 -49.38
N GLU A 345 -22.35 -37.04 -48.46
CA GLU A 345 -20.94 -37.45 -48.41
C GLU A 345 -20.32 -37.11 -47.04
N GLY A 346 -19.75 -38.13 -46.38
CA GLY A 346 -18.61 -37.94 -45.48
C GLY A 346 -18.83 -37.58 -44.01
N LEU A 347 -19.63 -38.33 -43.25
CA LEU A 347 -19.58 -38.28 -41.76
C LEU A 347 -19.39 -39.67 -41.17
N GLY A 348 -18.15 -40.13 -41.19
CA GLY A 348 -17.72 -41.34 -40.51
C GLY A 348 -16.39 -41.10 -39.80
N SER A 349 -16.37 -40.38 -38.68
CA SER A 349 -15.20 -40.32 -37.76
C SER A 349 -15.41 -39.62 -36.40
N ARG A 350 -16.50 -38.86 -36.18
CA ARG A 350 -16.64 -38.07 -34.93
C ARG A 350 -17.45 -38.73 -33.81
N GLU A 351 -18.29 -39.72 -34.12
CA GLU A 351 -19.23 -40.27 -33.14
C GLU A 351 -18.70 -41.55 -32.43
N TYR A 352 -17.77 -42.28 -33.04
CA TYR A 352 -17.08 -43.40 -32.37
C TYR A 352 -16.07 -42.96 -31.31
N ARG A 353 -15.48 -41.75 -31.44
CA ARG A 353 -14.51 -41.23 -30.45
C ARG A 353 -15.20 -40.66 -29.19
N ARG A 354 -16.52 -40.39 -29.24
CA ARG A 354 -17.28 -39.91 -28.08
C ARG A 354 -17.84 -41.04 -27.20
N ARG A 355 -18.04 -42.25 -27.75
CA ARG A 355 -18.48 -43.42 -26.96
C ARG A 355 -17.34 -44.20 -26.29
N GLN A 356 -16.11 -44.12 -26.79
CA GLN A 356 -14.95 -44.74 -26.11
C GLN A 356 -14.38 -43.89 -24.96
N ALA A 357 -14.73 -42.60 -24.86
CA ALA A 357 -14.35 -41.75 -23.72
C ALA A 357 -15.30 -41.86 -22.52
N ALA A 358 -16.44 -42.55 -22.66
CA ALA A 358 -17.45 -42.71 -21.60
C ALA A 358 -17.47 -44.10 -20.95
N SER A 359 -16.60 -45.03 -21.38
CA SER A 359 -16.59 -46.44 -20.92
C SER A 359 -15.39 -46.80 -20.03
N ASN A 360 -14.54 -45.84 -19.65
CA ASN A 360 -13.36 -46.06 -18.79
C ASN A 360 -13.40 -45.31 -17.45
N TRP A 361 -14.52 -44.70 -17.07
CA TRP A 361 -14.75 -44.27 -15.69
C TRP A 361 -15.31 -45.45 -14.90
N ALA A 362 -14.43 -46.39 -14.56
CA ALA A 362 -14.71 -47.30 -13.45
C ALA A 362 -14.91 -46.41 -12.20
N PRO A 363 -15.99 -46.59 -11.42
CA PRO A 363 -16.12 -45.89 -10.15
C PRO A 363 -14.89 -46.25 -9.31
N MET A 364 -14.15 -45.24 -8.85
CA MET A 364 -13.01 -45.40 -7.94
C MET A 364 -13.48 -46.12 -6.67
N GLN A 365 -13.49 -47.46 -6.72
CA GLN A 365 -13.67 -48.33 -5.57
C GLN A 365 -12.34 -48.41 -4.83
N ASP A 366 -11.89 -47.31 -4.21
CA ASP A 366 -10.87 -47.40 -3.16
C ASP A 366 -10.74 -46.20 -2.20
N ASP A 367 -11.71 -45.28 -2.15
CA ASP A 367 -11.69 -44.21 -1.14
C ASP A 367 -12.27 -44.67 0.22
N ARG A 368 -12.98 -45.79 0.29
CA ARG A 368 -13.62 -46.23 1.55
C ARG A 368 -12.59 -46.67 2.59
N ALA A 369 -11.53 -47.37 2.17
CA ALA A 369 -10.43 -47.77 3.04
C ALA A 369 -9.55 -46.58 3.46
N HIS A 370 -9.40 -45.56 2.60
CA HIS A 370 -8.70 -44.32 2.96
C HIS A 370 -9.51 -43.49 3.96
N VAL A 371 -10.83 -43.38 3.77
CA VAL A 371 -11.76 -42.71 4.69
C VAL A 371 -11.82 -43.45 6.03
N GLU A 372 -11.86 -44.78 6.06
CA GLU A 372 -11.81 -45.56 7.31
C GLU A 372 -10.46 -45.43 8.03
N ARG A 373 -9.34 -45.42 7.32
CA ARG A 373 -8.01 -45.21 7.91
C ARG A 373 -7.84 -43.79 8.45
N ILE A 374 -8.45 -42.78 7.82
CA ILE A 374 -8.56 -41.41 8.36
C ILE A 374 -9.47 -41.39 9.59
N ARG A 375 -10.59 -42.13 9.57
CA ARG A 375 -11.53 -42.21 10.70
C ARG A 375 -10.93 -42.90 11.93
N GLU A 376 -10.16 -43.97 11.75
CA GLU A 376 -9.42 -44.63 12.84
C GLU A 376 -8.30 -43.77 13.39
N LYS A 377 -7.55 -43.05 12.53
CA LYS A 377 -6.54 -42.08 12.98
C LYS A 377 -7.17 -40.92 13.76
N ARG A 378 -8.36 -40.45 13.35
CA ARG A 378 -9.14 -39.44 14.09
C ARG A 378 -9.63 -39.98 15.44
N ALA A 379 -10.19 -41.19 15.47
CA ALA A 379 -10.68 -41.80 16.71
C ALA A 379 -9.57 -42.03 17.75
N ARG A 380 -8.36 -42.43 17.34
CA ARG A 380 -7.20 -42.54 18.25
C ARG A 380 -6.64 -41.19 18.66
N SER A 381 -6.79 -40.16 17.81
CA SER A 381 -6.43 -38.78 18.15
C SER A 381 -7.35 -38.20 19.23
N ASP A 382 -8.66 -38.52 19.19
CA ASP A 382 -9.66 -37.91 20.08
C ASP A 382 -9.39 -38.09 21.57
N ALA A 383 -8.80 -39.22 21.98
CA ALA A 383 -8.46 -39.47 23.39
C ALA A 383 -7.37 -38.53 23.93
N ASN A 384 -6.51 -38.00 23.07
CA ASN A 384 -5.40 -37.12 23.44
C ASN A 384 -5.65 -35.65 23.06
N GLN A 385 -6.87 -35.29 22.65
CA GLN A 385 -7.16 -33.91 22.27
C GLN A 385 -7.28 -33.01 23.50
N THR A 386 -6.61 -31.86 23.44
CA THR A 386 -6.73 -30.82 24.45
C THR A 386 -8.19 -30.33 24.54
N LEU A 387 -8.61 -29.87 25.71
CA LEU A 387 -9.99 -29.44 25.94
C LEU A 387 -10.42 -28.36 24.95
N ILE A 388 -9.54 -27.41 24.66
CA ILE A 388 -9.75 -26.36 23.67
C ILE A 388 -9.90 -26.91 22.24
N ALA A 389 -9.15 -27.95 21.86
CA ALA A 389 -9.27 -28.59 20.56
C ALA A 389 -10.64 -29.28 20.39
N ARG A 390 -11.10 -29.99 21.44
CA ARG A 390 -12.44 -30.61 21.48
C ARG A 390 -13.56 -29.58 21.44
N GLY A 391 -13.42 -28.50 22.22
CA GLY A 391 -14.37 -27.39 22.23
C GLY A 391 -14.46 -26.70 20.87
N THR A 392 -13.32 -26.49 20.21
CA THR A 392 -13.27 -25.87 18.88
C THR A 392 -13.90 -26.77 17.83
N GLN A 393 -13.59 -28.07 17.83
CA GLN A 393 -14.23 -29.06 16.95
C GLN A 393 -15.75 -29.02 17.09
N LYS A 394 -16.25 -29.16 18.32
CA LYS A 394 -17.70 -29.19 18.61
C LYS A 394 -18.38 -27.88 18.19
N SER A 395 -17.77 -26.74 18.52
CA SER A 395 -18.34 -25.42 18.20
C SER A 395 -18.37 -25.13 16.70
N LEU A 396 -17.36 -25.65 15.97
CA LEU A 396 -17.28 -25.56 14.52
C LEU A 396 -18.35 -26.43 13.86
N GLU A 397 -18.49 -27.68 14.29
CA GLU A 397 -19.53 -28.60 13.80
C GLU A 397 -20.95 -28.06 14.02
N GLU A 398 -21.22 -27.52 15.21
CA GLU A 398 -22.53 -26.97 15.55
C GLU A 398 -22.85 -25.65 14.85
N SER A 399 -21.85 -24.90 14.36
CA SER A 399 -22.04 -23.59 13.70
C SER A 399 -22.05 -23.65 12.18
N VAL A 400 -21.69 -24.79 11.61
CA VAL A 400 -21.56 -24.94 10.17
C VAL A 400 -22.93 -25.19 9.53
N MET A 401 -23.28 -24.35 8.54
CA MET A 401 -24.41 -24.60 7.66
C MET A 401 -23.97 -25.50 6.51
N VAL A 402 -24.34 -26.77 6.59
CA VAL A 402 -24.02 -27.74 5.54
C VAL A 402 -25.01 -27.58 4.38
N ARG A 403 -24.54 -27.04 3.25
CA ARG A 403 -25.19 -27.20 1.95
C ARG A 403 -24.39 -28.24 1.15
N ASP A 404 -24.99 -29.40 0.92
CA ASP A 404 -24.55 -30.50 0.04
C ASP A 404 -23.17 -31.14 0.27
N GLY A 405 -22.39 -30.74 1.29
CA GLY A 405 -21.16 -31.41 1.70
C GLY A 405 -19.99 -31.40 0.70
N VAL A 406 -20.19 -30.84 -0.50
CA VAL A 406 -19.14 -30.74 -1.53
C VAL A 406 -18.25 -29.54 -1.22
N VAL A 407 -16.98 -29.82 -0.91
CA VAL A 407 -15.93 -28.79 -0.79
C VAL A 407 -15.64 -28.23 -2.17
N LYS A 408 -16.02 -26.97 -2.41
CA LYS A 408 -15.74 -26.30 -3.68
C LYS A 408 -14.33 -25.72 -3.71
N GLU A 409 -13.82 -25.30 -2.55
CA GLU A 409 -12.64 -24.43 -2.45
C GLU A 409 -11.83 -24.77 -1.21
N LYS A 410 -10.53 -25.04 -1.38
CA LYS A 410 -9.59 -25.33 -0.28
C LYS A 410 -9.10 -24.05 0.39
N ALA A 411 -8.77 -24.14 1.67
CA ALA A 411 -8.17 -23.07 2.48
C ALA A 411 -6.66 -22.91 2.17
N GLN A 412 -6.35 -22.47 0.96
CA GLN A 412 -4.98 -22.15 0.51
C GLN A 412 -4.85 -20.64 0.24
N ASP A 413 -3.64 -20.09 0.44
CA ASP A 413 -3.28 -18.70 0.13
C ASP A 413 -4.17 -17.63 0.78
N ASN A 414 -4.19 -17.59 2.12
CA ASN A 414 -5.04 -16.64 2.86
C ASN A 414 -4.24 -15.44 3.40
N THR A 415 -4.83 -14.25 3.28
CA THR A 415 -4.33 -12.98 3.84
C THR A 415 -5.31 -12.36 4.83
N SER A 416 -6.60 -12.67 4.71
CA SER A 416 -7.64 -12.30 5.67
C SER A 416 -7.91 -13.47 6.60
N ALA A 417 -7.89 -13.20 7.90
CA ALA A 417 -8.23 -14.18 8.91
C ALA A 417 -9.09 -13.53 10.01
N ALA A 418 -9.96 -14.31 10.63
CA ALA A 418 -10.62 -13.92 11.86
C ALA A 418 -9.82 -14.48 13.05
N CYS A 419 -9.74 -13.73 14.14
CA CYS A 419 -9.00 -14.11 15.32
C CYS A 419 -9.88 -13.99 16.57
N ILE A 420 -9.93 -15.05 17.36
CA ILE A 420 -10.56 -15.07 18.68
C ILE A 420 -9.44 -15.17 19.71
N ILE A 421 -9.38 -14.22 20.64
CA ILE A 421 -8.47 -14.26 21.78
C ILE A 421 -9.03 -15.24 22.81
N VAL A 422 -8.31 -16.32 23.08
CA VAL A 422 -8.67 -17.28 24.14
C VAL A 422 -7.73 -17.07 25.30
N GLU A 423 -8.30 -16.70 26.44
CA GLU A 423 -7.58 -16.52 27.70
C GLU A 423 -8.38 -17.17 28.83
N SER A 424 -7.81 -18.24 29.38
CA SER A 424 -8.20 -18.93 30.61
C SER A 424 -6.95 -19.25 31.43
N GLU A 425 -7.14 -19.88 32.58
CA GLU A 425 -6.03 -20.36 33.41
C GLU A 425 -5.09 -21.31 32.65
N ARG A 426 -5.65 -22.19 31.82
CA ARG A 426 -4.87 -23.20 31.07
C ARG A 426 -4.52 -22.76 29.66
N PHE A 427 -5.39 -22.02 28.99
CA PHE A 427 -5.24 -21.67 27.58
C PHE A 427 -5.00 -20.18 27.42
N SER A 428 -3.93 -19.81 26.74
CA SER A 428 -3.66 -18.41 26.37
C SER A 428 -3.08 -18.41 24.97
N GLY A 429 -3.79 -17.80 24.03
CA GLY A 429 -3.42 -17.87 22.62
C GLY A 429 -4.47 -17.33 21.66
N TYR A 430 -4.13 -17.35 20.38
CA TYR A 430 -4.99 -16.89 19.29
C TYR A 430 -5.63 -18.08 18.58
N LEU A 431 -6.95 -18.14 18.57
CA LEU A 431 -7.68 -19.05 17.69
C LEU A 431 -7.93 -18.34 16.36
N VAL A 432 -7.16 -18.71 15.35
CA VAL A 432 -7.17 -18.08 14.02
C VAL A 432 -8.01 -18.91 13.06
N ALA A 433 -8.97 -18.28 12.40
CA ALA A 433 -9.85 -18.89 11.41
C ALA A 433 -9.59 -18.29 10.02
N VAL A 434 -9.44 -19.14 9.02
CA VAL A 434 -9.37 -18.78 7.60
C VAL A 434 -10.42 -19.53 6.79
N MET A 435 -10.85 -18.95 5.68
CA MET A 435 -11.79 -19.55 4.73
C MET A 435 -11.17 -19.58 3.34
N GLY A 436 -11.48 -20.62 2.56
CA GLY A 436 -10.98 -20.78 1.19
C GLY A 436 -11.11 -19.54 0.29
N LYS A 437 -10.18 -19.42 -0.66
CA LYS A 437 -10.05 -18.30 -1.61
C LYS A 437 -9.84 -16.92 -0.98
N ASN A 438 -9.17 -16.84 0.18
CA ASN A 438 -8.90 -15.56 0.84
C ASN A 438 -10.19 -14.75 1.10
N ARG A 439 -11.32 -15.45 1.30
CA ARG A 439 -12.60 -14.83 1.60
C ARG A 439 -12.63 -14.38 3.05
N LYS A 440 -13.22 -13.21 3.29
CA LYS A 440 -13.54 -12.77 4.63
C LYS A 440 -14.57 -13.71 5.24
N ILE A 441 -14.31 -14.16 6.45
CA ILE A 441 -15.26 -14.97 7.22
C ILE A 441 -16.38 -14.05 7.72
N ASP A 442 -17.62 -14.52 7.65
CA ASP A 442 -18.75 -13.80 8.23
C ASP A 442 -18.58 -13.66 9.75
N GLN A 443 -18.75 -12.43 10.24
CA GLN A 443 -18.68 -12.12 11.67
C GLN A 443 -19.75 -12.89 12.45
N VAL A 444 -20.95 -13.07 11.88
CA VAL A 444 -22.05 -13.83 12.53
C VAL A 444 -21.63 -15.28 12.78
N PHE A 445 -20.93 -15.89 11.84
CA PHE A 445 -20.39 -17.23 11.99
C PHE A 445 -19.30 -17.29 13.07
N ILE A 446 -18.36 -16.34 13.07
CA ILE A 446 -17.30 -16.25 14.09
C ILE A 446 -17.88 -16.06 15.50
N ASP A 447 -18.88 -15.19 15.64
CA ASP A 447 -19.56 -14.94 16.91
C ASP A 447 -20.31 -16.19 17.41
N SER A 448 -20.95 -16.95 16.50
CA SER A 448 -21.58 -18.23 16.82
C SER A 448 -20.56 -19.26 17.32
N VAL A 449 -19.44 -19.42 16.62
CA VAL A 449 -18.36 -20.35 17.02
C VAL A 449 -17.78 -19.93 18.37
N LYS A 450 -17.49 -18.65 18.56
CA LYS A 450 -16.98 -18.08 19.81
C LYS A 450 -17.93 -18.35 20.98
N ALA A 451 -19.21 -18.03 20.82
CA ALA A 451 -20.22 -18.22 21.88
C ALA A 451 -20.33 -19.68 22.32
N LYS A 452 -20.35 -20.62 21.37
CA LYS A 452 -20.39 -22.07 21.66
C LYS A 452 -19.09 -22.57 22.28
N LEU A 453 -17.94 -22.09 21.81
CA LEU A 453 -16.64 -22.46 22.36
C LEU A 453 -16.51 -22.00 23.81
N PHE A 454 -16.84 -20.74 24.08
CA PHE A 454 -16.73 -20.19 25.42
C PHE A 454 -17.74 -20.82 26.38
N LYS A 455 -18.95 -21.13 25.91
CA LYS A 455 -19.91 -21.93 26.68
C LYS A 455 -19.33 -23.31 27.01
N PHE A 456 -18.78 -24.02 26.01
CA PHE A 456 -18.17 -25.33 26.23
C PHE A 456 -17.02 -25.29 27.24
N LEU A 457 -16.14 -24.28 27.15
CA LEU A 457 -15.03 -24.12 28.09
C LEU A 457 -15.53 -23.83 29.51
N LYS A 458 -16.53 -22.95 29.68
CA LYS A 458 -17.18 -22.67 30.97
C LYS A 458 -17.84 -23.92 31.58
N ASP A 459 -18.56 -24.70 30.76
CA ASP A 459 -19.20 -25.95 31.19
C ASP A 459 -18.18 -27.01 31.65
N ASN A 460 -16.91 -26.88 31.24
CA ASN A 460 -15.80 -27.75 31.64
C ASN A 460 -14.87 -27.11 32.69
N GLY A 461 -15.33 -26.05 33.37
CA GLY A 461 -14.64 -25.44 34.50
C GLY A 461 -13.51 -24.47 34.13
N GLU A 462 -13.47 -23.97 32.89
CA GLU A 462 -12.53 -22.92 32.48
C GLU A 462 -13.20 -21.54 32.54
N GLU A 463 -12.59 -20.60 33.25
CA GLU A 463 -13.00 -19.20 33.20
C GLU A 463 -12.37 -18.52 31.98
N VAL A 464 -13.21 -18.14 31.01
CA VAL A 464 -12.77 -17.44 29.80
C VAL A 464 -13.31 -16.01 29.77
N SER A 465 -12.42 -15.07 29.43
CA SER A 465 -12.82 -13.67 29.21
C SER A 465 -13.53 -13.50 27.87
N ASP A 466 -14.69 -12.83 27.88
CA ASP A 466 -15.49 -12.60 26.68
C ASP A 466 -14.91 -11.43 25.87
N ASN A 467 -13.83 -11.69 25.13
CA ASN A 467 -13.20 -10.69 24.26
C ASN A 467 -13.78 -10.81 22.85
N ASP A 468 -14.09 -9.68 22.20
CA ASP A 468 -14.62 -9.68 20.84
C ASP A 468 -13.68 -10.33 19.83
N GLY A 469 -14.26 -11.03 18.86
CA GLY A 469 -13.53 -11.51 17.70
C GLY A 469 -13.03 -10.32 16.88
N MET A 470 -11.84 -10.45 16.28
CA MET A 470 -11.23 -9.39 15.49
C MET A 470 -10.82 -9.90 14.12
N GLU A 471 -11.07 -9.11 13.07
CA GLU A 471 -10.53 -9.36 11.74
C GLU A 471 -9.05 -8.92 11.72
N ILE A 472 -8.15 -9.85 11.38
CA ILE A 472 -6.71 -9.61 11.25
C ILE A 472 -6.25 -9.76 9.79
N LYS A 473 -5.11 -9.14 9.48
CA LYS A 473 -4.43 -9.27 8.20
C LYS A 473 -3.13 -9.99 8.43
N ILE A 474 -2.97 -11.15 7.80
CA ILE A 474 -1.76 -11.96 7.86
C ILE A 474 -1.06 -11.92 6.50
N LYS A 475 0.26 -12.16 6.50
CA LYS A 475 1.02 -12.42 5.27
C LYS A 475 0.41 -13.62 4.55
N GLN A 476 0.52 -13.63 3.22
CA GLN A 476 0.06 -14.76 2.43
C GLN A 476 0.89 -15.99 2.78
N VAL A 477 0.23 -17.06 3.21
CA VAL A 477 0.88 -18.32 3.60
C VAL A 477 0.00 -19.50 3.21
N ASP A 478 0.62 -20.64 2.89
CA ASP A 478 -0.10 -21.91 2.85
C ASP A 478 -0.49 -22.29 4.29
N PHE A 479 -1.74 -21.98 4.64
CA PHE A 479 -2.20 -21.98 6.02
C PHE A 479 -2.12 -23.36 6.68
N GLU A 480 -2.39 -24.44 5.94
CA GLU A 480 -2.41 -25.78 6.50
C GLU A 480 -1.00 -26.27 6.91
N PRO A 481 0.02 -26.27 6.03
CA PRO A 481 1.39 -26.61 6.42
C PRO A 481 1.92 -25.74 7.56
N TRP A 482 1.67 -24.43 7.50
CA TRP A 482 2.10 -23.49 8.53
C TRP A 482 1.45 -23.79 9.89
N ALA A 483 0.12 -23.94 9.91
CA ALA A 483 -0.62 -24.24 11.13
C ALA A 483 -0.24 -25.61 11.71
N LEU A 484 0.03 -26.62 10.89
CA LEU A 484 0.46 -27.94 11.38
C LEU A 484 1.82 -27.90 12.08
N GLU A 485 2.72 -26.98 11.70
CA GLU A 485 4.03 -26.83 12.34
C GLU A 485 3.97 -25.98 13.62
N TYR A 486 3.19 -24.89 13.60
CA TYR A 486 3.26 -23.85 14.63
C TYR A 486 2.06 -23.79 15.58
N ALA A 487 0.90 -24.32 15.18
CA ALA A 487 -0.29 -24.33 16.03
C ALA A 487 -0.31 -25.57 16.92
N GLU A 488 -0.95 -25.47 18.08
CA GLU A 488 -1.17 -26.62 18.96
C GLU A 488 -2.12 -27.64 18.32
N PHE A 489 -3.11 -27.15 17.59
CA PHE A 489 -4.02 -27.97 16.79
C PHE A 489 -4.58 -27.19 15.60
N LEU A 490 -5.00 -27.93 14.58
CA LEU A 490 -5.72 -27.45 13.40
C LEU A 490 -7.02 -28.24 13.25
N ARG A 491 -8.15 -27.55 13.04
CA ARG A 491 -9.47 -28.11 12.71
C ARG A 491 -10.00 -27.57 11.41
N LYS A 492 -10.67 -28.42 10.65
CA LYS A 492 -11.24 -28.09 9.34
C LYS A 492 -12.71 -28.46 9.29
N SER A 493 -13.51 -27.65 8.65
CA SER A 493 -14.92 -27.91 8.35
C SER A 493 -15.33 -27.22 7.05
N VAL A 494 -16.60 -27.31 6.66
CA VAL A 494 -17.10 -26.79 5.38
C VAL A 494 -18.30 -25.88 5.63
N HIS A 495 -18.13 -24.56 5.54
CA HIS A 495 -19.20 -23.59 5.73
C HIS A 495 -19.60 -23.00 4.37
N GLU A 496 -20.88 -23.11 3.99
CA GLU A 496 -21.41 -22.61 2.72
C GLU A 496 -20.65 -23.12 1.47
N GLY A 497 -20.14 -24.35 1.53
CA GLY A 497 -19.37 -24.98 0.46
C GLY A 497 -17.89 -24.57 0.39
N ASN A 498 -17.42 -23.72 1.31
CA ASN A 498 -16.01 -23.32 1.41
C ASN A 498 -15.36 -24.03 2.60
N GLU A 499 -14.12 -24.50 2.43
CA GLU A 499 -13.34 -25.04 3.54
C GLU A 499 -13.01 -23.90 4.53
N VAL A 500 -13.33 -24.12 5.81
CA VAL A 500 -12.94 -23.27 6.93
C VAL A 500 -11.93 -24.02 7.77
N ALA A 501 -10.79 -23.41 8.03
CA ALA A 501 -9.74 -23.96 8.86
C ALA A 501 -9.54 -23.06 10.09
N MET A 502 -9.52 -23.65 11.28
CA MET A 502 -9.26 -22.97 12.55
C MET A 502 -8.06 -23.60 13.25
N ALA A 503 -7.07 -22.79 13.63
CA ALA A 503 -5.86 -23.21 14.29
C ALA A 503 -5.59 -22.40 15.56
N PHE A 504 -5.11 -23.04 16.62
CA PHE A 504 -4.81 -22.38 17.88
C PHE A 504 -3.32 -22.16 18.08
N PHE A 505 -2.90 -20.91 18.20
CA PHE A 505 -1.52 -20.49 18.36
C PHE A 505 -1.28 -20.04 19.82
N PRO A 506 -0.60 -20.85 20.65
CA PRO A 506 -0.41 -20.54 22.06
C PRO A 506 0.55 -19.36 22.25
N ARG A 507 0.16 -18.39 23.08
CA ARG A 507 0.97 -17.21 23.43
C ARG A 507 0.73 -16.78 24.87
N ARG A 508 1.80 -16.58 25.63
CA ARG A 508 1.77 -16.05 27.01
C ARG A 508 2.82 -14.95 27.19
N PRO A 509 2.46 -13.75 27.70
CA PRO A 509 1.11 -13.21 27.88
C PRO A 509 0.44 -12.84 26.54
N ILE A 510 -0.90 -12.86 26.50
CA ILE A 510 -1.67 -12.51 25.29
C ILE A 510 -2.15 -11.06 25.25
N LYS A 511 -2.52 -10.51 26.42
CA LYS A 511 -2.99 -9.12 26.55
C LYS A 511 -1.80 -8.19 26.71
N ALA A 512 -1.86 -7.07 26.00
CA ALA A 512 -1.02 -5.90 26.26
C ALA A 512 -1.14 -5.51 27.73
N ILE A 513 -0.01 -5.22 28.38
CA ILE A 513 -0.02 -4.66 29.73
C ILE A 513 -0.31 -3.17 29.57
N LEU A 514 -1.58 -2.82 29.71
CA LEU A 514 -2.05 -1.44 29.65
C LEU A 514 -2.18 -0.89 31.07
N GLU A 515 -1.41 0.15 31.37
CA GLU A 515 -1.51 0.86 32.64
C GLU A 515 -2.38 2.12 32.49
N ASP A 516 -2.96 2.60 33.58
CA ASP A 516 -3.68 3.88 33.56
C ASP A 516 -2.72 5.06 33.31
N SER A 517 -3.18 5.98 32.45
CA SER A 517 -2.48 7.22 32.19
C SER A 517 -2.91 8.34 33.15
N HIS A 518 -2.32 9.53 33.01
CA HIS A 518 -2.71 10.70 33.79
C HIS A 518 -4.13 11.18 33.41
N GLN A 519 -4.50 11.10 32.14
CA GLN A 519 -5.87 11.35 31.69
C GLN A 519 -6.70 10.06 31.68
N LYS A 520 -7.97 10.17 32.09
CA LYS A 520 -8.88 9.04 32.33
C LYS A 520 -9.18 8.24 31.05
N ASP A 521 -9.19 8.92 29.91
CA ASP A 521 -9.45 8.40 28.55
C ASP A 521 -8.20 7.86 27.85
N MET A 522 -7.03 7.96 28.49
CA MET A 522 -5.75 7.49 27.96
C MET A 522 -5.24 6.28 28.75
N ALA A 523 -4.63 5.32 28.05
CA ALA A 523 -3.87 4.22 28.62
C ALA A 523 -2.39 4.36 28.24
N LYS A 524 -1.50 3.80 29.05
CA LYS A 524 -0.07 3.65 28.76
C LYS A 524 0.16 2.27 28.16
N ILE A 525 0.99 2.21 27.13
CA ILE A 525 1.52 0.98 26.56
C ILE A 525 3.04 1.01 26.66
N SER A 526 3.65 -0.08 27.12
CA SER A 526 5.10 -0.20 27.20
C SER A 526 5.72 -0.10 25.80
N LEU A 527 6.80 0.68 25.67
CA LEU A 527 7.50 0.84 24.39
C LEU A 527 8.08 -0.49 23.87
N ASN A 528 8.28 -1.48 24.74
CA ASN A 528 8.76 -2.82 24.36
C ASN A 528 7.67 -3.71 23.75
N GLU A 529 6.40 -3.36 23.94
CA GLU A 529 5.27 -4.08 23.30
C GLU A 529 5.01 -3.57 21.87
N LEU A 530 5.62 -2.45 21.49
CA LEU A 530 5.55 -1.90 20.14
C LEU A 530 6.71 -2.45 19.31
N GLN A 531 6.39 -3.03 18.16
CA GLN A 531 7.39 -3.37 17.15
C GLN A 531 7.72 -2.16 16.27
N GLY A 532 9.02 -1.94 16.00
CA GLY A 532 9.44 -0.94 15.04
C GLY A 532 9.31 -1.43 13.59
N ASP A 533 9.28 -0.47 12.67
CA ASP A 533 9.08 -0.65 11.23
C ASP A 533 7.75 -1.35 10.86
N ARG A 534 6.77 -1.33 11.77
CA ARG A 534 5.41 -1.84 11.56
C ARG A 534 4.40 -0.70 11.48
N GLN A 535 3.33 -0.91 10.71
CA GLN A 535 2.21 0.04 10.63
C GLN A 535 1.31 -0.11 11.86
N VAL A 536 1.01 1.00 12.54
CA VAL A 536 0.12 1.01 13.70
C VAL A 536 -1.32 1.29 13.29
N GLU A 537 -2.30 0.60 13.88
CA GLU A 537 -3.73 0.78 13.57
C GLU A 537 -4.45 1.76 14.54
N PHE A 538 -3.69 2.49 15.35
CA PHE A 538 -4.17 3.42 16.37
C PHE A 538 -3.22 4.63 16.50
N ASP A 539 -3.71 5.71 17.12
CA ASP A 539 -2.91 6.90 17.38
C ASP A 539 -1.98 6.69 18.58
N LEU A 540 -0.70 7.00 18.40
CA LEU A 540 0.33 6.94 19.43
C LEU A 540 0.70 8.34 19.89
N TYR A 541 0.61 8.60 21.19
CA TYR A 541 0.90 9.88 21.83
C TYR A 541 2.10 9.78 22.76
N VAL A 542 2.86 10.86 22.87
CA VAL A 542 3.88 11.06 23.91
C VAL A 542 3.34 12.04 24.94
N TYR A 543 3.43 11.68 26.22
CA TYR A 543 3.03 12.55 27.32
C TYR A 543 4.17 13.48 27.74
N LEU A 544 3.88 14.77 27.83
CA LEU A 544 4.83 15.80 28.27
C LEU A 544 4.46 16.23 29.71
N PRO A 545 5.19 15.77 30.74
CA PRO A 545 4.80 16.01 32.14
C PRO A 545 4.83 17.48 32.54
N ASN A 546 5.68 18.31 31.91
CA ASN A 546 5.82 19.73 32.27
C ASN A 546 4.58 20.57 31.96
N ASN A 547 3.76 20.16 30.99
CA ASN A 547 2.57 20.89 30.58
C ASN A 547 1.28 20.04 30.64
N ASN A 548 1.39 18.80 31.12
CA ASN A 548 0.30 17.82 31.16
C ASN A 548 -0.41 17.64 29.81
N LYS A 549 0.34 17.69 28.69
CA LYS A 549 -0.21 17.53 27.34
C LYS A 549 0.23 16.22 26.70
N TYR A 550 -0.66 15.67 25.87
CA TYR A 550 -0.39 14.55 24.99
C TYR A 550 -0.13 15.09 23.59
N VAL A 551 1.02 14.73 23.01
CA VAL A 551 1.41 15.12 21.66
C VAL A 551 1.32 13.90 20.76
N LEU A 552 0.52 13.98 19.69
CA LEU A 552 0.43 12.93 18.69
C LEU A 552 1.80 12.72 18.06
N TYR A 553 2.34 11.51 18.19
CA TYR A 553 3.67 11.14 17.73
C TYR A 553 3.63 10.31 16.45
N THR A 554 2.71 9.34 16.37
CA THR A 554 2.47 8.55 15.16
C THR A 554 0.97 8.42 14.96
N PRO A 555 0.40 8.97 13.87
CA PRO A 555 -1.01 8.84 13.58
C PRO A 555 -1.36 7.40 13.20
N LYS A 556 -2.63 7.02 13.38
CA LYS A 556 -3.22 5.77 12.90
C LYS A 556 -2.93 5.57 11.42
N GLY A 557 -2.46 4.38 11.07
CA GLY A 557 -1.99 4.01 9.73
C GLY A 557 -0.57 4.48 9.42
N GLY A 558 0.11 5.19 10.33
CA GLY A 558 1.53 5.51 10.22
C GLY A 558 2.42 4.30 10.51
N VAL A 559 3.68 4.37 10.06
CA VAL A 559 4.71 3.38 10.40
C VAL A 559 5.48 3.89 11.62
N PHE A 560 5.59 3.07 12.65
CA PHE A 560 6.38 3.37 13.84
C PHE A 560 7.79 2.83 13.64
N TYR A 561 8.75 3.68 13.25
CA TYR A 561 10.07 3.22 12.82
C TYR A 561 10.97 2.81 13.99
N ASN A 562 11.87 1.84 13.77
CA ASN A 562 12.87 1.45 14.79
C ASN A 562 13.73 2.65 15.26
N LYS A 563 14.14 3.53 14.33
CA LYS A 563 14.86 4.77 14.66
C LYS A 563 14.06 5.72 15.56
N GLN A 564 12.73 5.73 15.46
CA GLN A 564 11.88 6.52 16.36
C GLN A 564 11.84 5.90 17.75
N MET A 565 11.63 4.59 17.82
CA MET A 565 11.66 3.83 19.06
C MET A 565 12.99 4.02 19.81
N ASP A 566 14.13 3.92 19.13
CA ASP A 566 15.45 4.09 19.75
C ASP A 566 15.67 5.52 20.27
N ARG A 567 15.18 6.54 19.56
CA ARG A 567 15.26 7.93 20.02
C ARG A 567 14.42 8.16 21.27
N LEU A 568 13.21 7.59 21.31
CA LEU A 568 12.34 7.65 22.49
C LEU A 568 13.00 6.95 23.69
N LYS A 569 13.58 5.76 23.49
CA LYS A 569 14.35 5.05 24.51
C LYS A 569 15.53 5.87 25.03
N LYS A 570 16.31 6.48 24.12
CA LYS A 570 17.44 7.37 24.47
C LYS A 570 17.02 8.61 25.25
N GLN A 571 15.80 9.11 25.02
CA GLN A 571 15.21 10.23 25.76
C GLN A 571 14.59 9.80 27.10
N GLY A 572 14.68 8.52 27.48
CA GLY A 572 14.11 7.99 28.71
C GLY A 572 12.60 7.75 28.65
N VAL A 573 12.00 7.77 27.46
CA VAL A 573 10.58 7.44 27.29
C VAL A 573 10.42 5.92 27.38
N THR A 574 9.72 5.46 28.42
CA THR A 574 9.45 4.04 28.67
C THR A 574 8.07 3.59 28.17
N HIS A 575 7.12 4.52 28.12
CA HIS A 575 5.73 4.25 27.75
C HIS A 575 5.25 5.24 26.69
N MET A 576 4.45 4.74 25.77
CA MET A 576 3.63 5.53 24.86
C MET A 576 2.20 5.57 25.38
N HIS A 577 1.40 6.48 24.86
CA HIS A 577 0.02 6.67 25.29
C HIS A 577 -0.94 6.48 24.13
N VAL A 578 -2.10 5.89 24.42
CA VAL A 578 -3.15 5.51 23.47
C VAL A 578 -4.51 5.82 24.08
N GLN A 579 -5.51 6.11 23.26
CA GLN A 579 -6.87 6.28 23.76
C GLN A 579 -7.45 4.92 24.20
N LYS A 580 -8.27 4.91 25.26
CA LYS A 580 -8.84 3.68 25.83
C LYS A 580 -9.87 2.99 24.92
N ASP A 581 -10.49 3.72 24.00
CA ASP A 581 -11.35 3.14 22.97
C ASP A 581 -10.54 2.37 21.89
N ALA A 582 -9.25 2.67 21.74
CA ALA A 582 -8.34 2.01 20.80
C ALA A 582 -7.73 0.70 21.33
N VAL A 583 -8.10 0.24 22.52
CA VAL A 583 -7.55 -0.98 23.15
C VAL A 583 -7.74 -2.22 22.26
N ALA A 584 -8.90 -2.36 21.63
CA ALA A 584 -9.15 -3.47 20.70
C ALA A 584 -8.19 -3.44 19.49
N ALA A 585 -7.82 -2.25 19.00
CA ALA A 585 -6.87 -2.10 17.90
C ALA A 585 -5.44 -2.48 18.31
N ILE A 586 -5.08 -2.31 19.59
CA ILE A 586 -3.78 -2.75 20.13
C ILE A 586 -3.71 -4.26 20.18
N SER A 587 -4.74 -4.92 20.71
CA SER A 587 -4.81 -6.39 20.73
C SER A 587 -4.73 -6.97 19.31
N LYS A 588 -5.42 -6.33 18.36
CA LYS A 588 -5.35 -6.67 16.93
C LYS A 588 -3.94 -6.52 16.37
N TYR A 589 -3.27 -5.40 16.63
CA TYR A 589 -1.90 -5.14 16.20
C TYR A 589 -0.91 -6.19 16.75
N GLN A 590 -1.03 -6.54 18.04
CA GLN A 590 -0.18 -7.55 18.66
C GLN A 590 -0.41 -8.95 18.09
N ALA A 591 -1.67 -9.32 17.82
CA ALA A 591 -2.01 -10.60 17.19
C ALA A 591 -1.46 -10.68 15.75
N GLN A 592 -1.69 -9.64 14.94
CA GLN A 592 -1.19 -9.56 13.56
C GLN A 592 0.33 -9.70 13.52
N ASN A 593 1.05 -8.92 14.32
CA ASN A 593 2.52 -8.95 14.32
C ASN A 593 3.05 -10.32 14.74
N TYR A 594 2.53 -10.89 15.82
CA TYR A 594 2.95 -12.21 16.29
C TYR A 594 2.75 -13.29 15.24
N LEU A 595 1.58 -13.35 14.61
CA LEU A 595 1.30 -14.33 13.57
C LEU A 595 2.17 -14.10 12.33
N ASN A 596 2.40 -12.84 11.95
CA ASN A 596 3.25 -12.51 10.80
C ASN A 596 4.74 -12.81 11.03
N ASP A 597 5.22 -12.69 12.27
CA ASP A 597 6.58 -13.10 12.65
C ASP A 597 6.70 -14.62 12.55
N MET A 598 5.70 -15.39 13.03
CA MET A 598 5.69 -16.85 12.89
C MET A 598 5.62 -17.33 11.44
N ILE A 599 4.89 -16.61 10.58
CA ILE A 599 4.84 -16.89 9.13
C ILE A 599 6.21 -16.64 8.51
N GLU A 600 6.88 -15.55 8.88
CA GLU A 600 8.22 -15.24 8.37
C GLU A 600 9.25 -16.31 8.76
N ASP A 601 9.20 -16.79 10.00
CA ASP A 601 10.03 -17.90 10.46
C ASP A 601 9.78 -19.19 9.66
N HIS A 602 8.51 -19.48 9.32
CA HIS A 602 8.13 -20.63 8.52
C HIS A 602 8.66 -20.52 7.08
N GLU A 603 8.50 -19.36 6.45
CA GLU A 603 9.01 -19.07 5.11
C GLU A 603 10.53 -19.24 5.04
N GLN A 604 11.26 -18.71 6.03
CA GLN A 604 12.72 -18.85 6.12
C GLN A 604 13.14 -20.32 6.27
N LYS A 605 12.42 -21.11 7.06
CA LYS A 605 12.68 -22.56 7.19
C LYS A 605 12.39 -23.32 5.90
N GLN A 606 11.30 -23.01 5.21
CA GLN A 606 10.98 -23.64 3.92
C GLN A 606 12.04 -23.29 2.87
N GLU A 607 12.48 -22.03 2.82
CA GLU A 607 13.53 -21.59 1.92
C GLU A 607 14.86 -22.31 2.21
N ALA A 608 15.26 -22.40 3.48
CA ALA A 608 16.45 -23.13 3.89
C ALA A 608 16.37 -24.63 3.56
N ALA A 609 15.22 -25.27 3.79
CA ALA A 609 15.00 -26.67 3.45
C ALA A 609 15.04 -26.91 1.93
N ALA A 610 14.47 -26.00 1.13
CA ALA A 610 14.51 -26.06 -0.32
C ALA A 610 15.95 -25.88 -0.86
N GLN A 611 16.73 -24.96 -0.29
CA GLN A 611 18.14 -24.77 -0.62
C GLN A 611 18.98 -26.01 -0.30
N GLN A 612 18.75 -26.64 0.86
CA GLN A 612 19.43 -27.89 1.24
C GLN A 612 19.05 -29.06 0.33
N ALA A 613 17.77 -29.21 -0.01
CA ALA A 613 17.31 -30.23 -0.95
C ALA A 613 17.91 -30.03 -2.35
N ALA A 614 17.99 -28.79 -2.82
CA ALA A 614 18.61 -28.45 -4.10
C ALA A 614 20.11 -28.75 -4.10
N LEU A 615 20.82 -28.47 -3.01
CA LEU A 615 22.24 -28.81 -2.87
C LEU A 615 22.46 -30.33 -2.85
N ALA A 616 21.64 -31.08 -2.08
CA ALA A 616 21.73 -32.54 -2.03
C ALA A 616 21.43 -33.18 -3.40
N ALA A 617 20.48 -32.63 -4.16
CA ALA A 617 20.19 -33.09 -5.52
C ALA A 617 21.37 -32.83 -6.48
N LYS A 618 22.06 -31.68 -6.34
CA LYS A 618 23.27 -31.38 -7.12
C LYS A 618 24.42 -32.32 -6.78
N ILE A 619 24.64 -32.60 -5.49
CA ILE A 619 25.67 -33.55 -5.04
C ILE A 619 25.38 -34.97 -5.55
N ARG A 620 24.11 -35.38 -5.62
CA ARG A 620 23.72 -36.70 -6.14
C ARG A 620 23.85 -36.82 -7.66
N ALA A 621 23.81 -35.69 -8.37
CA ALA A 621 23.92 -35.66 -9.83
C ALA A 621 25.38 -35.59 -10.32
N ALA A 622 26.28 -35.10 -9.48
CA ALA A 622 27.73 -35.18 -9.66
C ALA A 622 28.24 -36.57 -9.28
#